data_AF-U4JXS9-F1
#
_entry.id   AF-U4JXS9-F1
#
_cell.length_a   1.000
_cell.length_b   1.000
_cell.length_c   1.000
_cell.angle_alpha   90.00
_cell.angle_beta   90.00
_cell.angle_gamma   90.00
#
_symmetry.space_group_name_H-M   'P 1'
#
loop_
_entity.id
_entity.type
_entity.pdbx_description
1 polymer ?
#
loop_
_entity_poly.entity_id
_entity_poly.type
_entity_poly.pdbx_seq_one_letter_code
_entity_poly.pdbx_strand_id
1 'polypeptide(L)'
;MTEILDIIDKAIKRLVAPAAMFVAAELLSRGMDKPDAEPNFIKFVMTVLGIWAIGYMVFSAKEAMRAFDEAKIGKYKSALLSTSFLLVYSILAVAAIKLGLGKIT
;
A
#
# COMPACT_ATOMS: atom_id res chain seq x y z
N MET A 1 -12.59 -1.17 -24.06
CA MET A 1 -12.56 -2.18 -22.97
C MET A 1 -11.14 -2.39 -22.47
N THR A 2 -10.16 -2.41 -23.38
CA THR A 2 -8.71 -2.45 -23.13
C THR A 2 -8.17 -1.28 -22.30
N GLU A 3 -8.56 -0.02 -22.59
CA GLU A 3 -8.06 1.14 -21.82
C GLU A 3 -8.40 1.09 -20.32
N ILE A 4 -9.60 0.62 -19.98
CA ILE A 4 -10.02 0.49 -18.59
C ILE A 4 -9.20 -0.62 -17.90
N LEU A 5 -8.99 -1.74 -18.59
CA LEU A 5 -8.16 -2.83 -18.07
C LEU A 5 -6.71 -2.37 -17.86
N ASP A 6 -6.15 -1.56 -18.76
CA ASP A 6 -4.79 -1.02 -18.65
C ASP A 6 -4.64 -0.04 -17.48
N ILE A 7 -5.66 0.79 -17.23
CA ILE A 7 -5.69 1.70 -16.06
C ILE A 7 -5.70 0.87 -14.77
N ILE A 8 -6.51 -0.20 -14.72
CA ILE A 8 -6.57 -1.11 -13.58
C ILE A 8 -5.23 -1.83 -13.39
N ASP A 9 -4.66 -2.39 -14.44
CA ASP A 9 -3.38 -3.10 -14.39
C ASP A 9 -2.25 -2.19 -13.93
N LYS A 10 -2.16 -0.96 -14.44
CA LYS A 10 -1.21 0.05 -13.93
C LYS A 10 -1.44 0.36 -12.46
N ALA A 11 -2.67 0.51 -12.03
CA ALA A 11 -2.98 0.89 -10.67
C ALA A 11 -2.74 -0.27 -9.67
N ILE A 12 -2.98 -1.52 -10.08
CA ILE A 12 -2.57 -2.73 -9.34
C ILE A 12 -1.04 -2.82 -9.28
N LYS A 13 -0.34 -2.62 -10.39
CA LYS A 13 1.14 -2.62 -10.41
C LYS A 13 1.74 -1.59 -9.46
N ARG A 14 1.11 -0.42 -9.34
CA ARG A 14 1.52 0.64 -8.39
C ARG A 14 1.29 0.26 -6.92
N LEU A 15 0.39 -0.69 -6.63
CA LEU A 15 0.14 -1.21 -5.28
C LEU A 15 1.16 -2.27 -4.83
N VAL A 16 1.90 -2.86 -5.76
CA VAL A 16 2.91 -3.89 -5.44
C VAL A 16 4.03 -3.31 -4.57
N ALA A 17 4.49 -2.09 -4.86
CA ALA A 17 5.55 -1.44 -4.08
C ALA A 17 5.17 -1.22 -2.61
N PRO A 18 4.04 -0.57 -2.26
CA PRO A 18 3.65 -0.42 -0.85
C PRO A 18 3.35 -1.76 -0.18
N ALA A 19 2.79 -2.75 -0.89
CA ALA A 19 2.62 -4.09 -0.33
C ALA A 19 3.97 -4.74 0.02
N ALA A 20 4.96 -4.66 -0.87
CA ALA A 20 6.31 -5.17 -0.63
C ALA A 20 6.99 -4.46 0.54
N MET A 21 6.80 -3.15 0.69
CA MET A 21 7.31 -2.38 1.84
C MET A 21 6.72 -2.87 3.17
N PHE A 22 5.42 -3.19 3.21
CA PHE A 22 4.80 -3.77 4.42
C PHE A 22 5.28 -5.20 4.71
N VAL A 23 5.45 -6.03 3.68
CA VAL A 23 6.03 -7.38 3.84
C VAL A 23 7.48 -7.28 4.34
N ALA A 24 8.28 -6.35 3.81
CA ALA A 24 9.64 -6.11 4.27
C ALA A 24 9.67 -5.65 5.74
N ALA A 25 8.76 -4.75 6.13
CA ALA A 25 8.62 -4.31 7.52
C ALA A 25 8.27 -5.48 8.46
N GLU A 26 7.41 -6.41 8.05
CA GLU A 26 7.13 -7.62 8.83
C GLU A 26 8.35 -8.55 8.96
N LEU A 27 9.06 -8.79 7.86
CA LEU A 27 10.24 -9.65 7.89
C LEU A 27 11.33 -9.07 8.81
N LEU A 28 11.50 -7.74 8.80
CA LEU A 28 12.35 -7.02 9.73
C LEU A 28 11.86 -7.15 11.18
N SER A 29 10.54 -7.09 11.41
CA SER A 29 9.93 -7.24 12.74
C SER A 29 10.24 -8.59 13.40
N ARG A 30 10.42 -9.65 12.61
CA ARG A 30 10.82 -11.00 13.07
C ARG A 30 12.32 -11.12 13.33
N GLY A 31 13.12 -10.24 12.74
CA GLY A 31 14.56 -10.15 13.00
C GLY A 31 14.90 -9.55 14.36
N MET A 32 13.96 -8.83 15.00
CA MET A 32 14.18 -8.19 16.31
C MET A 32 14.41 -9.18 17.45
N ASP A 33 13.95 -10.43 17.31
CA ASP A 33 14.08 -11.45 18.36
C ASP A 33 15.50 -12.07 18.41
N LYS A 34 16.43 -11.60 17.57
CA LYS A 34 17.82 -12.07 17.55
C LYS A 34 18.71 -11.27 18.49
N PRO A 35 19.64 -11.92 19.21
CA PRO A 35 20.52 -11.27 20.19
C PRO A 35 21.50 -10.25 19.57
N ASP A 36 21.83 -10.40 18.29
CA ASP A 36 22.70 -9.46 17.55
C ASP A 36 21.91 -8.35 16.82
N ALA A 37 20.59 -8.29 16.98
CA ALA A 37 19.77 -7.30 16.30
C ALA A 37 19.83 -5.96 17.02
N GLU A 38 19.97 -4.86 16.27
CA GLU A 38 19.84 -3.50 16.78
C GLU A 38 18.37 -3.06 16.72
N PRO A 39 17.59 -3.15 17.81
CA PRO A 39 16.13 -3.07 17.74
C PRO A 39 15.67 -1.66 17.37
N ASN A 40 16.44 -0.63 17.75
CA ASN A 40 16.16 0.76 17.42
C ASN A 40 16.30 1.02 15.92
N PHE A 41 17.32 0.44 15.28
CA PHE A 41 17.51 0.54 13.84
C PHE A 41 16.38 -0.17 13.09
N ILE A 42 15.99 -1.37 13.54
CA ILE A 42 14.89 -2.12 12.92
C ILE A 42 13.56 -1.35 13.04
N LYS A 43 13.24 -0.83 14.22
CA LYS A 43 12.04 0.01 14.41
C LYS A 43 12.05 1.24 13.51
N PHE A 44 13.19 1.93 13.41
CA PHE A 44 13.35 3.07 12.51
C PHE A 44 13.06 2.71 11.05
N VAL A 45 13.68 1.64 10.54
CA VAL A 45 13.48 1.18 9.15
C VAL A 45 12.03 0.77 8.91
N MET A 46 11.40 0.06 9.85
CA MET A 46 9.97 -0.29 9.77
C MET A 46 9.07 0.96 9.70
N THR A 47 9.34 1.98 10.50
CA THR A 47 8.59 3.25 10.47
C THR A 47 8.78 3.96 9.13
N VAL A 48 10.01 4.05 8.62
CA VAL A 48 10.30 4.67 7.31
C VAL A 48 9.56 3.93 6.18
N LEU A 49 9.61 2.60 6.18
CA LEU A 49 8.88 1.77 5.20
C LEU A 49 7.36 1.97 5.29
N GLY A 50 6.81 2.04 6.51
CA GLY A 50 5.39 2.30 6.73
C GLY A 50 4.95 3.67 6.20
N ILE A 51 5.70 4.73 6.52
CA ILE A 51 5.42 6.09 6.03
C ILE A 51 5.51 6.14 4.50
N TRP A 52 6.56 5.55 3.92
CA TRP A 52 6.74 5.50 2.48
C TRP A 52 5.63 4.71 1.78
N ALA A 53 5.21 3.57 2.34
CA ALA A 53 4.12 2.78 1.79
C ALA A 53 2.80 3.56 1.77
N ILE A 54 2.47 4.27 2.86
CA ILE A 54 1.28 5.15 2.93
C ILE A 54 1.41 6.29 1.92
N GLY A 55 2.58 6.92 1.80
CA GLY A 55 2.83 7.97 0.80
C GLY A 55 2.61 7.49 -0.63
N TYR A 56 3.16 6.32 -0.98
CA TYR A 56 2.97 5.68 -2.28
C TYR A 56 1.51 5.35 -2.57
N MET A 57 0.80 4.91 -1.54
CA MET A 57 -0.63 4.67 -1.61
C MET A 57 -1.40 5.94 -1.92
N VAL A 58 -1.20 7.04 -1.19
CA VAL A 58 -1.90 8.29 -1.49
C VAL A 58 -1.61 8.76 -2.93
N PHE A 59 -0.36 8.63 -3.39
CA PHE A 59 0.04 9.01 -4.74
C PHE A 59 -0.61 8.12 -5.81
N SER A 60 -0.61 6.80 -5.60
CA SER A 60 -1.24 5.84 -6.50
C SER A 60 -2.75 6.06 -6.63
N ALA A 61 -3.44 6.33 -5.51
CA ALA A 61 -4.87 6.65 -5.51
C ALA A 61 -5.15 7.92 -6.31
N LYS A 62 -4.33 8.96 -6.12
CA LYS A 62 -4.47 10.22 -6.86
C LYS A 62 -4.27 10.03 -8.37
N GLU A 63 -3.27 9.26 -8.79
CA GLU A 63 -3.07 8.95 -10.20
C GLU A 63 -4.20 8.08 -10.78
N ALA A 64 -4.70 7.11 -10.02
CA ALA A 64 -5.83 6.29 -10.44
C ALA A 64 -7.10 7.14 -10.63
N MET A 65 -7.42 8.00 -9.67
CA MET A 65 -8.57 8.92 -9.77
C MET A 65 -8.46 9.85 -10.97
N ARG A 66 -7.27 10.41 -11.22
CA ARG A 66 -7.03 11.28 -12.38
C ARG A 66 -7.18 10.53 -13.71
N ALA A 67 -6.67 9.30 -13.80
CA ALA A 67 -6.85 8.45 -14.98
C ALA A 67 -8.33 8.08 -15.22
N PHE A 68 -9.12 7.91 -14.16
CA PHE A 68 -10.56 7.67 -14.27
C PHE A 68 -11.34 8.89 -14.77
N ASP A 69 -10.94 10.08 -14.33
CA ASP A 69 -11.55 11.35 -14.72
C ASP A 69 -11.22 11.69 -16.19
N GLU A 70 -9.95 11.52 -16.59
CA GLU A 70 -9.50 11.69 -17.99
C GLU A 70 -10.19 10.70 -18.95
N ALA A 71 -10.51 9.49 -18.50
CA ALA A 71 -11.18 8.47 -19.31
C ALA A 71 -12.72 8.62 -19.40
N LYS A 72 -13.33 9.66 -18.82
CA LYS A 72 -14.80 9.90 -18.80
C LYS A 72 -15.61 8.64 -18.44
N ILE A 73 -15.10 7.81 -17.53
CA ILE A 73 -15.76 6.55 -17.19
C ILE A 73 -17.06 6.84 -16.44
N GLY A 74 -18.18 6.31 -16.95
CA GLY A 74 -19.50 6.48 -16.34
C GLY A 74 -19.49 6.15 -14.83
N LYS A 75 -20.13 7.01 -14.02
CA LYS A 75 -20.12 7.02 -12.53
C LYS A 75 -20.18 5.63 -11.87
N TYR A 76 -20.88 4.68 -12.47
CA TYR A 76 -21.01 3.30 -11.95
C TYR A 76 -19.70 2.50 -11.95
N LYS A 77 -18.90 2.60 -13.01
CA LYS A 77 -17.60 1.88 -13.09
C LYS A 77 -16.55 2.57 -12.23
N SER A 78 -16.56 3.90 -12.19
CA SER A 78 -15.71 4.66 -11.26
C SER A 78 -16.04 4.34 -9.79
N ALA A 79 -17.33 4.22 -9.44
CA ALA A 79 -17.74 3.80 -8.10
C ALA A 79 -17.27 2.39 -7.76
N LEU A 80 -17.45 1.42 -8.67
CA LEU A 80 -17.04 0.03 -8.43
C LEU A 80 -15.52 -0.09 -8.25
N LEU A 81 -14.74 0.63 -9.07
CA LEU A 81 -13.29 0.69 -8.96
C LEU A 81 -12.81 1.45 -7.72
N SER A 82 -13.44 2.56 -7.38
CA SER A 82 -13.16 3.30 -6.15
C SER A 82 -13.39 2.41 -4.93
N THR A 83 -14.47 1.62 -4.92
CA THR A 83 -14.75 0.64 -3.86
C THR A 83 -13.70 -0.47 -3.81
N SER A 84 -13.25 -0.99 -4.95
CA SER A 84 -12.17 -1.99 -5.00
C SER A 84 -10.83 -1.42 -4.49
N PHE A 85 -10.50 -0.18 -4.87
CA PHE A 85 -9.33 0.53 -4.35
C PHE A 85 -9.43 0.75 -2.84
N LEU A 86 -10.57 1.23 -2.35
CA LEU A 86 -10.84 1.39 -0.92
C LEU A 86 -10.69 0.08 -0.15
N LEU A 87 -11.18 -1.04 -0.69
CA LEU A 87 -11.00 -2.36 -0.10
C LEU A 87 -9.53 -2.78 -0.03
N VAL A 88 -8.77 -2.62 -1.12
CA VAL A 88 -7.35 -2.95 -1.14
C VAL A 88 -6.56 -2.05 -0.17
N TYR A 89 -6.88 -0.77 -0.11
CA TYR A 89 -6.27 0.18 0.85
C TYR A 89 -6.64 -0.19 2.28
N SER A 90 -7.87 -0.61 2.54
CA SER A 90 -8.33 -1.04 3.86
C SER A 90 -7.59 -2.31 4.30
N ILE A 91 -7.44 -3.29 3.41
CA ILE A 91 -6.69 -4.53 3.68
C ILE A 91 -5.22 -4.20 3.95
N LEU A 92 -4.62 -3.33 3.14
CA LEU A 92 -3.22 -2.92 3.32
C LEU A 92 -3.01 -2.07 4.58
N ALA A 93 -3.96 -1.22 4.96
CA ALA A 93 -3.92 -0.49 6.22
C ALA A 93 -4.04 -1.43 7.43
N VAL A 94 -4.94 -2.42 7.38
CA VAL A 94 -5.05 -3.46 8.42
C VAL A 94 -3.78 -4.30 8.48
N ALA A 95 -3.19 -4.63 7.34
CA ALA A 95 -1.90 -5.31 7.26
C ALA A 95 -0.78 -4.46 7.88
N ALA A 96 -0.71 -3.16 7.56
CA ALA A 96 0.26 -2.23 8.15
C ALA A 96 0.13 -2.15 9.68
N ILE A 97 -1.11 -2.12 10.19
CA ILE A 97 -1.37 -2.09 11.64
C ILE A 97 -0.93 -3.40 12.30
N LYS A 98 -1.28 -4.55 11.71
CA LYS A 98 -0.89 -5.87 12.24
C LYS A 98 0.60 -6.16 12.15
N LEU A 99 1.26 -5.73 11.08
CA LEU A 99 2.65 -6.07 10.76
C LEU A 99 3.66 -5.05 11.31
N GLY A 100 3.29 -3.76 11.37
CA GLY A 100 4.16 -2.67 11.79
C GLY A 100 3.82 -2.12 13.17
N LEU A 101 2.60 -1.64 13.37
CA LEU A 101 2.25 -0.85 14.56
C LEU A 101 2.09 -1.67 15.84
N GLY A 102 1.62 -2.92 15.73
CA GLY A 102 1.43 -3.80 16.89
C GLY A 102 2.73 -4.22 17.61
N LYS A 103 3.89 -4.11 16.95
CA LYS A 103 5.22 -4.39 17.54
C LYS A 103 6.05 -3.14 17.86
N ILE A 104 5.55 -1.96 17.50
CA ILE A 104 6.21 -0.68 17.80
C ILE A 104 5.88 -0.23 19.24
N THR A 105 4.71 -0.60 19.77
CA THR A 105 4.30 -0.40 21.18
C THR A 105 4.86 -1.53 22.05
#